data_AF-A0A8B6Y326-F1
#
_entry.id   AF-A0A8B6Y326-F1
#
_cell.length_a   1.000
_cell.length_b   1.000
_cell.length_c   1.000
_cell.angle_alpha   90.00
_cell.angle_beta   90.00
_cell.angle_gamma   90.00
#
_symmetry.space_group_name_H-M   'P 1'
#
loop_
_entity.id
_entity.type
_entity.pdbx_description
1 polymer ?
#
loop_
_entity_poly.entity_id
_entity_poly.type
_entity_poly.pdbx_seq_one_letter_code
_entity_poly.pdbx_strand_id
1 'polypeptide(L)'
;MADRFGISKSLCSNTFTTFIRIIANILGQAIIVWLPSKVIKKNLPQPFVKAKHHKCRVILDCFEIFIERPKSLYNQEVTWSDYKHHNTVKVLIGIAPNGYITFLSKCYGGRASDKFITSDSGFYDLLERDDEVMTDRGFQIREELLFHYCSLSVPPGARVKSQMTASECKKTTDDDNLGIHIERAIN
;
A
#
# COMPACT_ATOMS: atom_id res chain seq x y z
N MET A 1 29.78 6.49 -5.04
CA MET A 1 29.46 7.54 -6.05
C MET A 1 30.43 8.70 -5.97
N ALA A 2 30.58 9.37 -4.83
CA ALA A 2 31.56 10.47 -4.65
C ALA A 2 32.97 10.12 -5.16
N ASP A 3 33.51 8.97 -4.74
CA ASP A 3 34.84 8.50 -5.16
C ASP A 3 34.92 8.17 -6.67
N ARG A 4 33.81 7.70 -7.27
CA ARG A 4 33.74 7.40 -8.72
C ARG A 4 33.76 8.66 -9.59
N PHE A 5 33.23 9.76 -9.09
CA PHE A 5 33.12 11.02 -9.83
C PHE A 5 34.16 12.06 -9.39
N GLY A 6 35.05 11.72 -8.44
CA GLY A 6 36.07 12.65 -7.92
C GLY A 6 35.48 13.88 -7.23
N ILE A 7 34.27 13.78 -6.68
CA ILE A 7 33.57 14.90 -6.03
C ILE A 7 33.45 14.69 -4.52
N SER A 8 33.19 15.76 -3.77
CA SER A 8 32.95 15.66 -2.34
C SER A 8 31.67 14.86 -2.03
N LYS A 9 31.65 14.18 -0.87
CA LYS A 9 30.46 13.45 -0.38
C LYS A 9 29.25 14.38 -0.25
N SER A 10 29.46 15.63 0.19
CA SER A 10 28.41 16.63 0.31
C SER A 10 27.82 17.02 -1.05
N LEU A 11 28.66 17.27 -2.06
CA LEU A 11 28.20 17.59 -3.41
C LEU A 11 27.41 16.42 -4.02
N CYS A 12 27.92 15.19 -3.88
CA CYS A 12 27.21 13.99 -4.32
C CYS A 12 25.82 13.86 -3.66
N SER A 13 25.75 14.05 -2.34
CA SER A 13 24.49 13.96 -1.58
C SER A 13 23.50 15.05 -1.97
N ASN A 14 23.97 16.30 -2.12
CA ASN A 14 23.13 17.43 -2.53
C ASN A 14 22.58 17.24 -3.94
N THR A 15 23.42 16.82 -4.89
CA THR A 15 22.99 16.53 -6.25
C THR A 15 21.95 15.43 -6.27
N PHE A 16 22.21 14.29 -5.62
CA PHE A 16 21.26 13.17 -5.57
C PHE A 16 19.91 13.58 -4.96
N THR A 17 19.94 14.27 -3.82
CA THR A 17 18.73 14.75 -3.13
C THR A 17 17.93 15.72 -4.00
N THR A 18 18.62 16.61 -4.72
CA THR A 18 17.97 17.59 -5.62
C THR A 18 17.27 16.88 -6.78
N PHE A 19 17.95 15.95 -7.45
CA PHE A 19 17.35 15.20 -8.55
C PHE A 19 16.19 14.33 -8.10
N ILE A 20 16.28 13.65 -6.95
CA ILE A 20 15.15 12.89 -6.40
C ILE A 20 13.95 13.79 -6.14
N ARG A 21 14.15 14.99 -5.58
CA ARG A 21 13.04 15.95 -5.38
C ARG A 21 12.42 16.41 -6.69
N ILE A 22 13.24 16.68 -7.70
CA ILE A 22 12.75 17.09 -9.04
C ILE A 22 11.94 15.96 -9.67
N ILE A 23 12.48 14.74 -9.67
CA ILE A 23 11.79 13.55 -10.21
C ILE A 23 10.48 13.30 -9.45
N ALA A 24 10.50 13.38 -8.13
CA ALA A 24 9.29 13.21 -7.31
C ALA A 24 8.23 14.27 -7.62
N ASN A 25 8.62 15.54 -7.80
CA ASN A 25 7.68 16.60 -8.14
C ASN A 25 7.07 16.41 -9.53
N ILE A 26 7.89 16.08 -10.54
CA ILE A 26 7.44 15.97 -11.93
C ILE A 26 6.66 14.68 -12.15
N LEU A 27 7.21 13.55 -11.73
CA LEU A 27 6.62 12.23 -11.98
C LEU A 27 5.56 11.86 -10.95
N GLY A 28 5.74 12.24 -9.68
CA GLY A 28 4.82 11.86 -8.60
C GLY A 28 3.42 12.41 -8.86
N GLN A 29 3.30 13.69 -9.18
CA GLN A 29 2.01 14.33 -9.44
C GLN A 29 1.38 13.93 -10.78
N ALA A 30 2.20 13.61 -11.78
CA ALA A 30 1.72 13.25 -13.10
C ALA A 30 1.31 11.77 -13.22
N ILE A 31 1.93 10.89 -12.42
CA ILE A 31 1.74 9.43 -12.52
C ILE A 31 0.79 8.93 -11.44
N ILE A 32 0.85 9.42 -10.21
CA ILE A 32 0.02 8.88 -9.13
C ILE A 32 -1.26 9.69 -9.05
N VAL A 33 -2.30 9.18 -9.71
CA VAL A 33 -3.60 9.84 -9.80
C VAL A 33 -4.65 8.93 -9.18
N TRP A 34 -5.49 9.53 -8.33
CA TRP A 34 -6.65 8.85 -7.79
C TRP A 34 -7.71 8.67 -8.90
N LEU A 35 -7.91 7.43 -9.33
CA LEU A 35 -8.80 7.11 -10.45
C LEU A 35 -10.26 7.08 -9.98
N PRO A 36 -11.22 7.74 -10.67
CA PRO A 36 -12.64 7.73 -10.30
C PRO A 36 -13.27 6.33 -10.25
N SER A 37 -14.31 6.14 -9.40
CA SER A 37 -14.97 4.83 -9.18
C SER A 37 -15.45 4.21 -10.50
N LYS A 38 -15.97 5.05 -11.40
CA LYS A 38 -16.47 4.62 -12.72
C LYS A 38 -15.37 4.03 -13.61
N VAL A 39 -14.16 4.59 -13.55
CA VAL A 39 -13.01 4.11 -14.35
C VAL A 39 -12.54 2.76 -13.84
N ILE A 40 -12.46 2.60 -12.52
CA ILE A 40 -12.09 1.34 -11.88
C ILE A 40 -13.11 0.25 -12.21
N LYS A 41 -14.41 0.53 -12.04
CA LYS A 41 -15.49 -0.42 -12.35
C LYS A 41 -15.49 -0.85 -13.83
N LYS A 42 -15.21 0.07 -14.76
CA LYS A 42 -15.12 -0.24 -16.20
C LYS A 42 -13.95 -1.17 -16.54
N ASN A 43 -12.84 -1.07 -15.80
CA ASN A 43 -11.62 -1.82 -16.05
C ASN A 43 -11.34 -2.89 -14.98
N LEU A 44 -12.39 -3.33 -14.27
CA LEU A 44 -12.24 -4.27 -13.16
C LEU A 44 -11.77 -5.64 -13.69
N PRO A 45 -10.65 -6.20 -13.20
CA PRO A 45 -10.17 -7.49 -13.69
C PRO A 45 -11.11 -8.65 -13.34
N GLN A 46 -11.10 -9.67 -14.21
CA GLN A 46 -11.95 -10.87 -14.05
C GLN A 46 -11.82 -11.57 -12.69
N PRO A 47 -10.61 -11.70 -12.07
CA PRO A 47 -10.50 -12.29 -10.73
C PRO A 47 -11.37 -11.59 -9.68
N PHE A 48 -11.41 -10.25 -9.66
CA PHE A 48 -12.26 -9.49 -8.74
C PHE A 48 -13.74 -9.69 -9.02
N VAL A 49 -14.12 -9.74 -10.31
CA VAL A 49 -15.52 -9.99 -10.71
C VAL A 49 -15.97 -11.37 -10.23
N LYS A 50 -15.17 -12.41 -10.46
CA LYS A 50 -15.49 -13.79 -10.06
C LYS A 50 -15.56 -13.96 -8.55
N ALA A 51 -14.64 -13.33 -7.82
CA ALA A 51 -14.63 -13.29 -6.36
C ALA A 51 -15.67 -12.33 -5.75
N LYS A 52 -16.54 -11.73 -6.57
CA LYS A 52 -17.65 -10.84 -6.15
C LYS A 52 -17.22 -9.51 -5.51
N HIS A 53 -16.01 -9.06 -5.78
CA HIS A 53 -15.47 -7.76 -5.34
C HIS A 53 -15.75 -6.65 -6.38
N HIS A 54 -17.01 -6.50 -6.78
CA HIS A 54 -17.43 -5.55 -7.83
C HIS A 54 -17.26 -4.08 -7.45
N LYS A 55 -17.16 -3.81 -6.15
CA LYS A 55 -17.02 -2.47 -5.58
C LYS A 55 -15.58 -2.14 -5.20
N CYS A 56 -14.64 -3.09 -5.39
CA CYS A 56 -13.25 -2.89 -5.01
C CYS A 56 -12.67 -1.68 -5.73
N ARG A 57 -12.40 -0.63 -4.95
CA ARG A 57 -11.84 0.62 -5.41
C ARG A 57 -10.32 0.57 -5.40
N VAL A 58 -9.78 0.03 -4.31
CA VAL A 58 -8.35 0.08 -4.01
C VAL A 58 -7.96 -1.07 -3.09
N ILE A 59 -6.79 -1.64 -3.37
CA ILE A 59 -6.04 -2.52 -2.51
C ILE A 59 -5.07 -1.64 -1.74
N LEU A 60 -5.18 -1.62 -0.42
CA LEU A 60 -4.41 -0.75 0.46
C LEU A 60 -3.43 -1.59 1.27
N ASP A 61 -2.17 -1.18 1.28
CA ASP A 61 -1.12 -1.84 2.04
C ASP A 61 -0.04 -0.85 2.52
N CYS A 62 0.75 -1.25 3.52
CA CYS A 62 1.93 -0.52 3.97
C CYS A 62 3.19 -1.32 3.64
N PHE A 63 4.09 -0.74 2.84
CA PHE A 63 5.41 -1.32 2.63
C PHE A 63 6.47 -0.59 3.47
N GLU A 64 7.54 -1.32 3.79
CA GLU A 64 8.66 -0.82 4.59
C GLU A 64 9.97 -0.89 3.82
N ILE A 65 10.71 0.21 3.84
CA ILE A 65 12.04 0.35 3.26
C ILE A 65 13.07 0.33 4.40
N PHE A 66 14.04 -0.57 4.33
CA PHE A 66 15.18 -0.57 5.25
C PHE A 66 15.99 0.72 5.13
N ILE A 67 16.34 1.31 6.27
CA ILE A 67 17.22 2.47 6.34
C ILE A 67 18.43 2.18 7.22
N GLU A 68 19.50 2.95 7.03
CA GLU A 68 20.63 2.91 7.96
C GLU A 68 20.17 3.33 9.36
N ARG A 69 20.68 2.66 10.39
CA ARG A 69 20.42 2.97 11.79
C ARG A 69 20.71 4.46 12.06
N PRO A 70 19.71 5.28 12.42
CA PRO A 70 19.92 6.69 12.70
C PRO A 70 20.92 6.89 13.84
N LYS A 71 21.69 7.98 13.87
CA LYS A 71 22.61 8.25 14.99
C LYS A 71 21.89 8.65 16.28
N SER A 72 20.78 9.36 16.16
CA SER A 72 19.95 9.81 17.29
C SER A 72 19.11 8.64 17.82
N LEU A 73 19.13 8.41 19.13
CA LEU A 73 18.32 7.38 19.79
C LEU A 73 16.83 7.61 19.57
N TYR A 74 16.37 8.86 19.61
CA TYR A 74 14.97 9.21 19.32
C TYR A 74 14.58 8.78 17.91
N ASN A 75 15.41 9.09 16.90
CA ASN A 75 15.13 8.70 15.52
C ASN A 75 15.22 7.18 15.32
N GLN A 76 16.13 6.50 16.04
CA GLN A 76 16.17 5.04 16.04
C GLN A 76 14.86 4.45 16.57
N GLU A 77 14.33 4.98 17.68
CA GLU A 77 13.09 4.50 18.28
C GLU A 77 11.88 4.74 17.36
N VAL A 78 11.78 5.93 16.75
CA VAL A 78 10.67 6.28 15.84
C VAL A 78 10.70 5.45 14.56
N THR A 79 11.89 5.14 14.05
CA THR A 79 12.04 4.37 12.80
C THR A 79 12.13 2.87 13.04
N TRP A 80 12.13 2.39 14.28
CA TRP A 80 12.24 0.96 14.56
C TRP A 80 10.97 0.23 14.13
N SER A 81 11.14 -0.84 13.35
CA SER A 81 10.07 -1.77 13.00
C SER A 81 10.23 -3.06 13.77
N ASP A 82 9.23 -3.35 14.61
CA ASP A 82 9.17 -4.62 15.33
C ASP A 82 8.96 -5.80 14.37
N TYR A 83 8.33 -5.56 13.22
CA TYR A 83 8.09 -6.58 12.20
C TYR A 83 9.37 -6.95 11.43
N LYS A 84 10.18 -5.97 11.05
CA LYS A 84 11.44 -6.19 10.30
C LYS A 84 12.67 -6.34 11.19
N HIS A 85 12.54 -6.10 12.49
CA HIS A 85 13.64 -6.03 13.44
C HIS A 85 14.79 -5.11 12.96
N HIS A 86 14.42 -3.98 12.35
CA HIS A 86 15.37 -3.01 11.80
C HIS A 86 14.77 -1.60 11.78
N ASN A 87 15.61 -0.59 11.58
CA ASN A 87 15.14 0.75 11.29
C ASN A 87 14.58 0.81 9.87
N THR A 88 13.32 1.19 9.73
CA THR A 88 12.62 1.30 8.45
C THR A 88 11.89 2.62 8.33
N VAL A 89 11.60 2.97 7.09
CA VAL A 89 10.59 3.97 6.73
C VAL A 89 9.40 3.22 6.16
N LYS A 90 8.20 3.55 6.62
CA LYS A 90 6.94 2.97 6.20
C LYS A 90 6.16 3.94 5.32
N VAL A 91 5.50 3.41 4.29
CA VAL A 91 4.68 4.19 3.35
C VAL A 91 3.39 3.42 3.06
N LEU A 92 2.26 4.12 3.07
CA LEU A 92 0.97 3.58 2.65
C LEU A 92 0.84 3.70 1.14
N ILE A 93 0.48 2.60 0.50
CA ILE A 93 0.26 2.49 -0.93
C ILE A 93 -1.17 2.04 -1.22
N GLY A 94 -1.81 2.70 -2.18
CA GLY A 94 -3.11 2.32 -2.70
C GLY A 94 -3.01 1.93 -4.16
N ILE A 95 -3.41 0.70 -4.48
CA ILE A 95 -3.29 0.09 -5.81
C ILE A 95 -4.68 -0.22 -6.34
N ALA A 96 -5.01 0.25 -7.52
CA ALA A 96 -6.24 -0.12 -8.19
C ALA A 96 -6.27 -1.63 -8.48
N PRO A 97 -7.45 -2.26 -8.59
CA PRO A 97 -7.56 -3.67 -8.92
C PRO A 97 -6.79 -4.10 -10.17
N ASN A 98 -6.56 -3.22 -11.14
CA ASN A 98 -5.78 -3.50 -12.34
C ASN A 98 -4.25 -3.42 -12.16
N GLY A 99 -3.76 -3.17 -10.94
CA GLY A 99 -2.33 -3.05 -10.60
C GLY A 99 -1.77 -1.63 -10.70
N TYR A 100 -2.58 -0.62 -11.04
CA TYR A 100 -2.11 0.76 -11.13
C TYR A 100 -1.97 1.41 -9.76
N ILE A 101 -0.82 2.03 -9.47
CA ILE A 101 -0.62 2.77 -8.20
C ILE A 101 -1.43 4.08 -8.27
N THR A 102 -2.44 4.18 -7.41
CA THR A 102 -3.38 5.32 -7.36
C THR A 102 -3.15 6.25 -6.19
N PHE A 103 -2.40 5.80 -5.18
CA PHE A 103 -2.15 6.57 -3.96
C PHE A 103 -0.80 6.19 -3.34
N LEU A 104 -0.08 7.21 -2.86
CA LEU A 104 1.07 7.06 -1.97
C LEU A 104 0.98 8.13 -0.88
N SER A 105 1.17 7.73 0.38
CA SER A 105 1.28 8.67 1.48
C SER A 105 2.66 9.33 1.54
N LYS A 106 2.80 10.32 2.42
CA LYS A 106 4.12 10.71 2.94
C LYS A 106 4.80 9.52 3.65
N CYS A 107 6.09 9.66 3.91
CA CYS A 107 6.87 8.67 4.66
C CYS A 107 6.63 8.79 6.17
N TYR A 108 6.60 7.66 6.85
CA TYR A 108 6.48 7.54 8.31
C TYR A 108 7.62 6.70 8.87
N GLY A 109 7.92 6.82 10.16
CA GLY A 109 8.84 5.90 10.83
C GLY A 109 8.26 4.49 10.89
N GLY A 110 9.11 3.46 10.85
CA GLY A 110 8.71 2.05 10.90
C GLY A 110 7.77 1.69 12.05
N ARG A 111 7.83 2.42 13.17
CA ARG A 111 6.99 2.19 14.35
C ARG A 111 5.53 2.65 14.18
N ALA A 112 5.26 3.51 13.20
CA ALA A 112 3.91 4.02 12.96
C ALA A 112 2.97 2.86 12.58
N SER A 113 1.80 2.83 13.20
CA SER A 113 0.78 1.82 12.90
C SER A 113 0.08 2.14 11.59
N ASP A 114 -0.35 1.10 10.87
CA ASP A 114 -0.96 1.27 9.56
C ASP A 114 -2.26 2.08 9.67
N LYS A 115 -3.05 1.83 10.72
CA LYS A 115 -4.26 2.61 11.07
C LYS A 115 -3.96 4.11 11.24
N PHE A 116 -2.90 4.46 11.99
CA PHE A 116 -2.50 5.86 12.18
C PHE A 116 -2.11 6.49 10.84
N ILE A 117 -1.31 5.80 10.04
CA ILE A 117 -0.88 6.27 8.73
C ILE A 117 -2.08 6.51 7.81
N THR A 118 -3.03 5.58 7.74
CA THR A 118 -4.22 5.74 6.91
C THR A 118 -5.01 6.98 7.30
N SER A 119 -5.22 7.21 8.60
CA SER A 119 -5.91 8.41 9.09
C SER A 119 -5.18 9.71 8.79
N ASP A 120 -3.86 9.76 8.93
CA ASP A 120 -3.06 10.98 8.75
C ASP A 120 -2.71 11.26 7.27
N SER A 121 -2.82 10.25 6.40
CA SER A 121 -2.43 10.34 4.99
C SER A 121 -3.42 11.08 4.08
N GLY A 122 -4.63 11.38 4.57
CA GLY A 122 -5.73 11.93 3.75
C GLY A 122 -6.40 10.90 2.84
N PHE A 123 -6.11 9.61 2.99
CA PHE A 123 -6.69 8.53 2.17
C PHE A 123 -8.23 8.52 2.22
N TYR A 124 -8.82 8.69 3.40
CA TYR A 124 -10.28 8.58 3.56
C TYR A 124 -11.06 9.69 2.81
N ASP A 125 -10.44 10.85 2.60
CA ASP A 125 -11.06 11.97 1.87
C ASP A 125 -11.24 11.67 0.37
N LEU A 126 -10.55 10.64 -0.14
CA LEU A 126 -10.59 10.22 -1.53
C LEU A 126 -11.70 9.21 -1.83
N LEU A 127 -12.27 8.59 -0.79
CA LEU A 127 -13.25 7.52 -0.95
C LEU A 127 -14.62 8.06 -1.34
N GLU A 128 -15.29 7.35 -2.25
CA GLU A 128 -16.68 7.59 -2.59
C GLU A 128 -17.57 6.60 -1.81
N ARG A 129 -18.81 7.01 -1.49
CA ARG A 129 -19.80 6.11 -0.87
C ARG A 129 -19.91 4.80 -1.65
N ASP A 130 -20.07 3.70 -0.93
CA ASP A 130 -20.13 2.33 -1.47
C ASP A 130 -18.81 1.80 -2.06
N ASP A 131 -17.69 2.51 -1.93
CA ASP A 131 -16.39 1.95 -2.30
C ASP A 131 -16.00 0.82 -1.33
N GLU A 132 -15.41 -0.23 -1.89
CA GLU A 132 -14.81 -1.33 -1.13
C GLU A 132 -13.29 -1.15 -1.12
N VAL A 133 -12.71 -1.14 0.08
CA VAL A 133 -11.26 -1.11 0.31
C VAL A 133 -10.83 -2.52 0.70
N MET A 134 -9.86 -3.05 -0.03
CA MET A 134 -9.30 -4.36 0.23
C MET A 134 -7.95 -4.22 0.93
N THR A 135 -7.71 -4.97 2.01
CA THR A 135 -6.46 -4.91 2.77
C THR A 135 -6.00 -6.28 3.23
N ASP A 136 -4.76 -6.35 3.71
CA ASP A 136 -4.30 -7.48 4.50
C ASP A 136 -5.09 -7.66 5.80
N ARG A 137 -5.07 -8.88 6.34
CA ARG A 137 -5.89 -9.27 7.51
C ARG A 137 -5.59 -8.46 8.78
N GLY A 138 -4.35 -7.97 8.92
CA GLY A 138 -3.91 -7.18 10.07
C GLY A 138 -4.38 -5.73 10.06
N PHE A 139 -4.98 -5.25 8.96
CA PHE A 139 -5.33 -3.85 8.77
C PHE A 139 -6.63 -3.48 9.51
N GLN A 140 -6.51 -2.76 10.60
CA GLN A 140 -7.64 -2.43 11.50
C GLN A 140 -8.28 -1.07 11.18
N ILE A 141 -8.90 -0.95 10.01
CA ILE A 141 -9.54 0.30 9.52
C ILE A 141 -11.05 0.21 9.25
N ARG A 142 -11.70 -0.85 9.75
CA ARG A 142 -13.11 -1.16 9.43
C ARG A 142 -14.07 -0.07 9.91
N GLU A 143 -13.85 0.46 11.12
CA GLU A 143 -14.74 1.45 11.73
C GLU A 143 -14.66 2.79 10.99
N GLU A 144 -13.45 3.22 10.65
CA GLU A 144 -13.17 4.41 9.86
C GLU A 144 -13.86 4.32 8.50
N LEU A 145 -13.74 3.19 7.80
CA LEU A 145 -14.42 3.00 6.52
C LEU A 145 -15.94 3.07 6.64
N LEU A 146 -16.53 2.56 7.73
CA LEU A 146 -17.96 2.64 7.96
C LEU A 146 -18.44 4.09 8.13
N PHE A 147 -17.66 4.96 8.80
CA PHE A 147 -17.97 6.39 8.89
C PHE A 147 -18.02 7.07 7.51
N HIS A 148 -17.27 6.56 6.54
CA HIS A 148 -17.26 7.02 5.15
C HIS A 148 -18.24 6.26 4.23
N TYR A 149 -19.15 5.44 4.80
CA TYR A 149 -20.08 4.58 4.03
C TYR A 149 -19.37 3.63 3.06
N CYS A 150 -18.18 3.17 3.43
CA CYS A 150 -17.34 2.25 2.68
C CYS A 150 -17.23 0.91 3.40
N SER A 151 -16.79 -0.13 2.69
CA SER A 151 -16.65 -1.49 3.25
C SER A 151 -15.21 -1.99 3.21
N LEU A 152 -14.80 -2.70 4.26
CA LEU A 152 -13.51 -3.40 4.32
C LEU A 152 -13.66 -4.87 3.88
N SER A 153 -12.86 -5.29 2.90
CA SER A 153 -12.66 -6.69 2.56
C SER A 153 -11.22 -7.15 2.76
N VAL A 154 -11.06 -8.45 3.02
CA VAL A 154 -9.76 -9.10 3.20
C VAL A 154 -9.73 -10.26 2.20
N PRO A 155 -8.66 -10.40 1.40
CA PRO A 155 -8.60 -11.44 0.40
C PRO A 155 -8.61 -12.84 1.04
N PRO A 156 -9.19 -13.85 0.36
CA PRO A 156 -9.43 -15.17 0.92
C PRO A 156 -8.17 -15.91 1.38
N GLY A 157 -7.03 -15.71 0.71
CA GLY A 157 -5.73 -16.35 1.00
C GLY A 157 -5.14 -15.98 2.37
N ALA A 158 -5.63 -14.94 3.03
CA ALA A 158 -5.19 -14.55 4.38
C ALA A 158 -5.90 -15.36 5.51
N ARG A 159 -6.79 -16.29 5.17
CA ARG A 159 -7.48 -17.17 6.13
C ARG A 159 -6.66 -18.45 6.37
N VAL A 160 -6.28 -18.69 7.62
CA VAL A 160 -5.63 -19.94 8.04
C VAL A 160 -6.60 -21.11 7.78
N LYS A 161 -6.14 -22.09 7.02
CA LYS A 161 -6.85 -23.32 6.64
C LYS A 161 -7.46 -24.03 7.87
N SER A 162 -8.76 -23.97 8.01
CA SER A 162 -9.57 -25.00 8.67
C SER A 162 -10.26 -25.78 7.54
N GLN A 163 -10.07 -27.10 7.55
CA GLN A 163 -10.40 -28.07 6.48
C GLN A 163 -11.59 -27.69 5.58
N MET A 164 -11.36 -27.71 4.26
CA MET A 164 -12.36 -27.38 3.24
C MET A 164 -12.94 -28.65 2.59
N THR A 165 -14.26 -28.64 2.34
CA THR A 165 -15.03 -29.68 1.66
C THR A 165 -15.07 -29.49 0.13
N ALA A 166 -15.44 -30.53 -0.63
CA ALA A 166 -15.34 -30.55 -2.09
C ALA A 166 -16.10 -29.42 -2.84
N SER A 167 -17.15 -28.87 -2.24
CA SER A 167 -17.90 -27.70 -2.74
C SER A 167 -17.17 -26.36 -2.53
N GLU A 168 -16.17 -26.33 -1.66
CA GLU A 168 -15.31 -25.17 -1.43
C GLU A 168 -14.08 -25.16 -2.37
N CYS A 169 -13.72 -26.29 -2.96
CA CYS A 169 -12.61 -26.42 -3.92
C CYS A 169 -12.81 -25.67 -5.27
N LYS A 170 -14.04 -25.27 -5.61
CA LYS A 170 -14.28 -24.36 -6.76
C LYS A 170 -14.20 -22.89 -6.38
N LYS A 171 -14.49 -22.55 -5.11
CA LYS A 171 -14.30 -21.19 -4.58
C LYS A 171 -12.82 -20.88 -4.42
N THR A 172 -12.02 -21.87 -4.02
CA THR A 172 -10.56 -21.72 -3.87
C THR A 172 -9.88 -21.26 -5.15
N THR A 173 -10.28 -21.70 -6.35
CA THR A 173 -9.54 -21.31 -7.56
C THR A 173 -9.65 -19.81 -7.86
N ASP A 174 -10.82 -19.20 -7.71
CA ASP A 174 -11.01 -17.77 -7.96
C ASP A 174 -10.41 -16.93 -6.83
N ASP A 175 -10.54 -17.43 -5.59
CA ASP A 175 -9.96 -16.87 -4.37
C ASP A 175 -8.41 -16.89 -4.40
N ASP A 176 -7.82 -17.98 -4.89
CA ASP A 176 -6.37 -18.16 -5.07
C ASP A 176 -5.85 -17.25 -6.19
N ASN A 177 -6.57 -17.15 -7.31
CA ASN A 177 -6.22 -16.25 -8.41
C ASN A 177 -6.25 -14.78 -7.97
N LEU A 178 -7.23 -14.40 -7.14
CA LEU A 178 -7.31 -13.07 -6.55
C LEU A 178 -6.14 -12.83 -5.60
N GLY A 179 -5.79 -13.80 -4.76
CA GLY A 179 -4.62 -13.76 -3.89
C GLY A 179 -3.33 -13.51 -4.68
N ILE A 180 -3.09 -14.27 -5.75
CA ILE A 180 -1.93 -14.09 -6.63
C ILE A 180 -1.91 -12.70 -7.28
N HIS A 181 -3.07 -12.20 -7.71
CA HIS A 181 -3.17 -10.88 -8.34
C HIS A 181 -2.83 -9.76 -7.36
N ILE A 182 -3.27 -9.88 -6.10
CA ILE A 182 -2.97 -8.93 -5.03
C ILE A 182 -1.49 -9.02 -4.64
N GLU A 183 -0.94 -10.22 -4.47
CA GLU A 183 0.48 -10.40 -4.19
C GLU A 183 1.37 -9.78 -5.27
N ARG A 184 1.01 -9.91 -6.54
CA ARG A 184 1.72 -9.26 -7.67
C ARG A 184 1.54 -7.75 -7.75
N ALA A 185 0.46 -7.23 -7.17
CA ALA A 185 0.23 -5.80 -7.10
C ALA A 185 1.11 -5.18 -6.00
N ILE A 186 1.28 -5.89 -4.88
CA ILE A 186 1.97 -5.43 -3.68
C ILE A 186 3.49 -5.73 -3.70
N ASN A 187 3.92 -6.90 -4.21
CA ASN A 187 5.32 -7.37 -4.24
C ASN A 187 5.93 -7.34 -5.65
#